data_AF-A0A2V9RTH5-F1
#
_entry.id   AF-A0A2V9RTH5-F1
#
_cell.length_a   1.000
_cell.length_b   1.000
_cell.length_c   1.000
_cell.angle_alpha   90.00
_cell.angle_beta   90.00
_cell.angle_gamma   90.00
#
_symmetry.space_group_name_H-M   'P 1'
#
loop_
_entity.id
_entity.type
_entity.pdbx_description
1 polymer ?
#
loop_
_entity_poly.entity_id
_entity_poly.type
_entity_poly.pdbx_seq_one_letter_code
_entity_poly.pdbx_strand_id
1 'polypeptide(L)'
;MLCPHCGSESSDKARSCPSCGYKFVIETSSDAPPDTAAQEQQLKRLFKAVFVLVILAAVWWLATNRLSNRESHPEQNPAMISQPIATGRISVNARNFVAYPFSVPAGCKQAKVEGDFETSADAVEVLIMDDKTFANWQNHLPATPLYSSGRSNHASISLQLAPSAKRYYLVVNNRTSARPQIMQARLNLAYRIR
;
A
#
# COMPACT_ATOMS: atom_id res chain seq x y z
N MET A 1 16.53 -22.68 94.71
CA MET A 1 15.11 -22.44 95.06
C MET A 1 14.66 -23.33 96.21
N LEU A 2 14.00 -22.77 97.23
CA LEU A 2 13.46 -23.57 98.34
C LEU A 2 12.23 -24.36 97.87
N CYS A 3 12.14 -25.63 98.27
CA CYS A 3 11.01 -26.47 97.93
C CYS A 3 9.76 -25.98 98.67
N PRO A 4 8.65 -25.67 97.98
CA PRO A 4 7.45 -25.13 98.64
C PRO A 4 6.76 -26.15 99.56
N HIS A 5 7.08 -27.44 99.42
CA HIS A 5 6.42 -28.50 100.19
C HIS A 5 7.12 -28.84 101.51
N CYS A 6 8.45 -28.65 101.60
CA CYS A 6 9.20 -28.99 102.84
C CYS A 6 10.18 -27.91 103.28
N GLY A 7 10.36 -26.84 102.52
CA GLY A 7 11.23 -25.72 102.85
C GLY A 7 12.74 -26.01 102.71
N SER A 8 13.15 -27.20 102.25
CA SER A 8 14.58 -27.47 102.01
C SER A 8 15.07 -26.78 100.74
N GLU A 9 16.32 -26.32 100.75
CA GLU A 9 16.93 -25.66 99.60
C GLU A 9 17.28 -26.68 98.51
N SER A 10 16.85 -26.41 97.28
CA SER A 10 17.08 -27.28 96.11
C SER A 10 17.61 -26.50 94.92
N SER A 11 18.43 -27.16 94.09
CA SER A 11 19.06 -26.53 92.93
C SER A 11 18.03 -26.14 91.86
N ASP A 12 18.19 -24.98 91.23
CA ASP A 12 17.22 -24.39 90.28
C ASP A 12 16.99 -25.21 89.01
N LYS A 13 17.80 -26.24 88.76
CA LYS A 13 17.66 -27.17 87.62
C LYS A 13 17.19 -28.56 88.03
N ALA A 14 16.99 -28.82 89.33
CA ALA A 14 16.53 -30.11 89.80
C ALA A 14 15.07 -30.32 89.39
N ARG A 15 14.75 -31.47 88.79
CA ARG A 15 13.38 -31.84 88.41
C ARG A 15 12.54 -32.34 89.60
N SER A 16 13.17 -32.58 90.76
CA SER A 16 12.48 -32.93 91.99
C SER A 16 13.32 -32.66 93.24
N CYS A 17 12.66 -32.38 94.37
CA CYS A 17 13.29 -32.14 95.66
C CYS A 17 13.82 -33.46 96.26
N PRO A 18 15.11 -33.55 96.64
CA PRO A 18 15.70 -34.79 97.15
C PRO A 18 15.25 -35.14 98.57
N SER A 19 14.85 -34.16 99.39
CA SER A 19 14.45 -34.42 100.78
C SER A 19 13.01 -34.90 100.92
N CYS A 20 12.07 -34.42 100.11
CA CYS A 20 10.66 -34.82 100.21
C CYS A 20 10.09 -35.49 98.95
N GLY A 21 10.85 -35.55 97.86
CA GLY A 21 10.45 -36.21 96.61
C GLY A 21 9.52 -35.40 95.71
N TYR A 22 9.19 -34.15 96.05
CA TYR A 22 8.29 -33.30 95.25
C TYR A 22 8.86 -32.99 93.86
N LYS A 23 8.11 -33.21 92.77
CA LYS A 23 8.58 -33.00 91.39
C LYS A 23 8.23 -31.60 90.87
N PHE A 24 9.24 -30.87 90.37
CA PHE A 24 9.08 -29.57 89.76
C PHE A 24 8.75 -29.73 88.28
N VAL A 25 7.61 -29.20 87.84
CA VAL A 25 7.20 -29.17 86.43
C VAL A 25 7.83 -27.95 85.78
N ILE A 26 8.90 -28.16 85.00
CA ILE A 26 9.57 -27.09 84.26
C ILE A 26 9.09 -27.18 82.80
N GLU A 27 8.15 -26.32 82.42
CA GLU A 27 7.72 -26.18 81.02
C GLU A 27 8.79 -25.42 80.24
N THR A 28 9.45 -26.13 79.32
CA THR A 28 10.44 -25.57 78.38
C THR A 28 9.75 -25.30 77.05
N SER A 29 9.61 -24.03 76.69
CA SER A 29 9.19 -23.58 75.35
C SER A 29 10.41 -23.43 74.43
N SER A 30 10.43 -24.11 73.27
CA SER A 30 11.45 -23.94 72.20
C SER A 30 10.95 -24.45 70.81
N ASP A 31 10.74 -23.49 69.91
CA ASP A 31 10.81 -23.40 68.41
C ASP A 31 10.44 -24.54 67.39
N ALA A 32 9.53 -24.17 66.46
CA ALA A 32 9.44 -24.28 64.95
C ALA A 32 9.66 -25.62 64.16
N PRO A 33 9.30 -25.80 62.84
CA PRO A 33 8.50 -25.04 61.81
C PRO A 33 7.51 -25.91 60.93
N PRO A 34 6.83 -25.36 59.87
CA PRO A 34 6.30 -26.21 58.76
C PRO A 34 6.65 -25.77 57.29
N ASP A 35 6.88 -26.81 56.46
CA ASP A 35 6.55 -27.08 55.04
C ASP A 35 7.04 -26.22 53.84
N THR A 36 8.00 -26.78 53.06
CA THR A 36 8.52 -26.25 51.77
C THR A 36 8.32 -27.21 50.56
N ALA A 37 7.57 -28.31 50.69
CA ALA A 37 7.53 -29.36 49.66
C ALA A 37 6.35 -29.29 48.65
N ALA A 38 5.26 -28.58 48.97
CA ALA A 38 4.03 -28.63 48.14
C ALA A 38 4.01 -27.65 46.94
N GLN A 39 4.90 -26.64 46.91
CA GLN A 39 4.83 -25.55 45.92
C GLN A 39 5.55 -25.85 44.59
N GLU A 40 6.55 -26.74 44.56
CA GLU A 40 7.36 -26.98 43.35
C GLU A 40 6.62 -27.72 42.22
N GLN A 41 5.65 -28.57 42.55
CA GLN A 41 4.99 -29.40 41.54
C GLN A 41 3.92 -28.65 40.72
N GLN A 42 3.31 -27.60 41.27
CA GLN A 42 2.32 -26.80 40.55
C GLN A 42 2.96 -25.83 39.54
N LEU A 43 4.14 -25.28 39.84
CA LEU A 43 4.86 -24.38 38.93
C LEU A 43 5.36 -25.11 37.67
N LYS A 44 5.86 -26.34 37.80
CA LYS A 44 6.34 -27.17 36.67
C LYS A 44 5.23 -27.56 35.69
N ARG A 45 3.98 -27.71 36.16
CA ARG A 45 2.82 -28.00 35.29
C ARG A 45 2.36 -26.77 34.52
N LEU A 46 2.35 -25.60 35.15
CA LEU A 46 2.03 -24.32 34.50
C LEU A 46 3.06 -23.98 33.41
N PHE A 47 4.35 -24.16 33.67
CA PHE A 47 5.39 -23.92 32.66
C PHE A 47 5.26 -24.82 31.43
N LYS A 48 4.93 -26.11 31.61
CA LYS A 48 4.70 -27.02 30.47
C LYS A 48 3.48 -26.61 29.63
N ALA A 49 2.39 -26.19 30.27
CA ALA A 49 1.19 -25.76 29.56
C ALA A 49 1.44 -24.48 28.74
N VAL A 50 2.13 -23.50 29.31
CA VAL A 50 2.48 -22.25 28.61
C VAL A 50 3.41 -22.52 27.42
N PHE A 51 4.41 -23.40 27.58
CA PHE A 51 5.35 -23.73 26.52
C PHE A 51 4.68 -24.40 25.32
N VAL A 52 3.73 -25.32 25.56
CA VAL A 52 2.95 -25.95 24.49
C VAL A 52 2.10 -24.92 23.74
N LEU A 53 1.49 -23.97 24.44
CA LEU A 53 0.65 -22.93 23.84
C LEU A 53 1.47 -21.97 22.97
N VAL A 54 2.68 -21.60 23.41
CA VAL A 54 3.62 -20.78 22.63
C VAL A 54 4.09 -21.51 21.37
N ILE A 55 4.39 -22.81 21.44
CA ILE A 55 4.77 -23.60 20.27
C ILE A 55 3.61 -23.68 19.27
N LEU A 56 2.38 -23.93 19.72
CA LEU A 56 1.22 -23.98 18.84
C LEU A 56 0.97 -22.63 18.16
N ALA A 57 1.12 -21.51 18.88
CA ALA A 57 1.04 -20.17 18.30
C ALA A 57 2.16 -19.92 17.27
N ALA A 58 3.39 -20.34 17.55
CA ALA A 58 4.52 -20.20 16.62
C ALA A 58 4.34 -21.06 15.36
N VAL A 59 3.85 -22.29 15.49
CA VAL A 59 3.54 -23.18 14.36
C VAL A 59 2.39 -22.62 13.52
N TRP A 60 1.34 -22.08 14.17
CA TRP A 60 0.25 -21.42 13.47
C TRP A 60 0.71 -20.16 12.70
N TRP A 61 1.58 -19.35 13.30
CA TRP A 61 2.20 -18.18 12.66
C TRP A 61 3.11 -18.57 11.47
N LEU A 62 3.86 -19.67 11.59
CA LEU A 62 4.70 -20.17 10.50
C LEU A 62 3.89 -20.73 9.32
N ALA A 63 2.71 -21.31 9.59
CA ALA A 63 1.82 -21.83 8.56
C ALA A 63 1.13 -20.72 7.76
N THR A 64 0.76 -19.60 8.38
CA THR A 64 0.12 -18.46 7.68
C THR A 64 1.11 -17.64 6.85
N ASN A 65 2.38 -17.53 7.26
CA ASN A 65 3.39 -16.75 6.54
C ASN A 65 3.89 -17.39 5.22
N ARG A 66 3.58 -18.67 4.94
CA ARG A 66 4.01 -19.37 3.73
C ARG A 66 3.15 -19.08 2.48
N LEU A 67 2.03 -18.35 2.60
CA LEU A 67 1.19 -17.97 1.45
C LEU A 67 1.47 -16.56 0.90
N SER A 68 2.25 -15.74 1.62
CA SER A 68 2.55 -14.35 1.21
C SER A 68 3.71 -14.20 0.24
N ASN A 69 4.41 -15.29 -0.11
CA ASN A 69 5.58 -15.26 -0.99
C ASN A 69 5.31 -15.88 -2.37
N ARG A 70 4.12 -15.66 -2.93
CA ARG A 70 3.99 -15.68 -4.39
C ARG A 70 4.60 -14.37 -4.90
N GLU A 71 5.90 -14.39 -5.14
CA GLU A 71 6.53 -13.43 -6.03
C GLU A 71 5.75 -13.46 -7.35
N SER A 72 4.93 -12.42 -7.56
CA SER A 72 4.33 -12.14 -8.84
C SER A 72 5.46 -11.88 -9.82
N HIS A 73 5.84 -12.91 -10.57
CA HIS A 73 6.67 -12.78 -11.76
C HIS A 73 5.98 -11.72 -12.63
N PRO A 74 6.59 -10.54 -12.86
CA PRO A 74 5.98 -9.56 -13.74
C PRO A 74 5.95 -10.22 -15.11
N GLU A 75 4.76 -10.59 -15.54
CA GLU A 75 4.48 -10.96 -16.92
C GLU A 75 5.06 -9.82 -17.77
N GLN A 76 6.10 -10.11 -18.55
CA GLN A 76 6.72 -9.19 -19.49
C GLN A 76 5.75 -8.95 -20.66
N ASN A 77 4.59 -8.36 -20.35
CA ASN A 77 3.73 -7.76 -21.33
C ASN A 77 4.47 -6.50 -21.81
N PRO A 78 4.82 -6.38 -23.10
CA PRO A 78 5.56 -5.21 -23.58
C PRO A 78 4.83 -3.94 -23.15
N ALA A 79 5.56 -3.10 -22.39
CA ALA A 79 5.06 -1.87 -21.83
C ALA A 79 4.51 -1.00 -22.97
N MET A 80 3.31 -0.47 -22.77
CA MET A 80 2.73 0.50 -23.70
C MET A 80 3.59 1.77 -23.63
N ILE A 81 4.18 2.16 -24.76
CA ILE A 81 4.93 3.41 -24.90
C ILE A 81 3.91 4.53 -25.06
N SER A 82 4.06 5.59 -24.27
CA SER A 82 3.27 6.81 -24.37
C SER A 82 4.17 7.96 -24.80
N GLN A 83 3.94 8.49 -26.00
CA GLN A 83 4.71 9.57 -26.61
C GLN A 83 3.88 10.85 -26.65
N PRO A 84 4.37 11.98 -26.11
CA PRO A 84 3.62 13.23 -26.14
C PRO A 84 3.49 13.77 -27.56
N ILE A 85 2.28 14.20 -27.93
CA ILE A 85 2.00 14.92 -29.19
C ILE A 85 1.81 16.40 -28.90
N ALA A 86 0.88 16.71 -27.99
CA ALA A 86 0.48 18.07 -27.65
C ALA A 86 0.11 18.13 -26.17
N THR A 87 1.05 18.63 -25.36
CA THR A 87 0.94 18.63 -23.89
C THR A 87 1.21 20.01 -23.31
N GLY A 88 0.45 20.40 -22.30
CA GLY A 88 0.59 21.70 -21.63
C GLY A 88 -0.40 22.75 -22.15
N ARG A 89 -0.03 24.02 -22.00
CA ARG A 89 -0.83 25.15 -22.47
C ARG A 89 -0.52 25.44 -23.93
N ILE A 90 -1.55 25.33 -24.76
CA ILE A 90 -1.50 25.55 -26.20
C ILE A 90 -2.30 26.81 -26.51
N SER A 91 -1.63 27.83 -27.05
CA SER A 91 -2.31 29.03 -27.51
C SER A 91 -2.65 28.89 -28.99
N VAL A 92 -3.90 29.16 -29.35
CA VAL A 92 -4.37 29.20 -30.73
C VAL A 92 -5.04 30.55 -31.00
N ASN A 93 -4.57 31.25 -32.04
CA ASN A 93 -5.08 32.57 -32.38
C ASN A 93 -6.54 32.54 -32.83
N ALA A 94 -7.21 33.69 -32.75
CA ALA A 94 -8.54 33.87 -33.34
C ALA A 94 -8.48 33.59 -34.84
N ARG A 95 -9.54 32.99 -35.40
CA ARG A 95 -9.65 32.67 -36.83
C ARG A 95 -8.50 31.81 -37.38
N ASN A 96 -7.78 31.08 -36.52
CA ASN A 96 -6.61 30.32 -36.91
C ASN A 96 -6.64 28.89 -36.34
N PHE A 97 -5.60 28.11 -36.61
CA PHE A 97 -5.39 26.76 -36.11
C PHE A 97 -3.91 26.56 -35.80
N VAL A 98 -3.60 25.56 -34.99
CA VAL A 98 -2.24 25.04 -34.80
C VAL A 98 -2.24 23.54 -35.10
N ALA A 99 -1.16 23.05 -35.71
CA ALA A 99 -1.05 21.65 -36.12
C ALA A 99 0.23 21.03 -35.55
N TYR A 100 0.08 19.85 -34.94
CA TYR A 100 1.16 19.05 -34.37
C TYR A 100 1.34 17.79 -35.21
N PRO A 101 2.39 17.72 -36.05
CA PRO A 101 2.69 16.51 -36.79
C PRO A 101 3.23 15.44 -35.84
N PHE A 102 2.81 14.20 -36.03
CA PHE A 102 3.36 13.04 -35.33
C PHE A 102 3.40 11.83 -36.27
N SER A 103 4.28 10.87 -35.99
CA SER A 103 4.43 9.67 -36.83
C SER A 103 4.19 8.42 -36.01
N VAL A 104 3.45 7.47 -36.58
CA VAL A 104 3.29 6.14 -36.00
C VAL A 104 4.49 5.29 -36.44
N PRO A 105 5.29 4.74 -35.50
CA PRO A 105 6.47 3.95 -35.86
C PRO A 105 6.14 2.70 -36.66
N ALA A 106 7.03 2.32 -37.59
CA ALA A 106 6.88 1.08 -38.35
C ALA A 106 6.91 -0.14 -37.41
N GLY A 107 6.04 -1.13 -37.68
CA GLY A 107 6.01 -2.39 -36.92
C GLY A 107 5.38 -2.31 -35.54
N CYS A 108 4.84 -1.15 -35.12
CA CYS A 108 4.12 -1.03 -33.86
C CYS A 108 2.77 -1.77 -33.88
N LYS A 109 2.25 -2.11 -32.70
CA LYS A 109 0.89 -2.64 -32.49
C LYS A 109 0.09 -1.70 -31.61
N GLN A 110 -1.24 -1.74 -31.75
CA GLN A 110 -2.17 -1.01 -30.88
C GLN A 110 -1.88 0.49 -30.79
N ALA A 111 -1.45 1.10 -31.90
CA ALA A 111 -1.21 2.55 -31.96
C ALA A 111 -2.53 3.31 -31.79
N LYS A 112 -2.66 4.12 -30.75
CA LYS A 112 -3.83 4.95 -30.50
C LYS A 112 -3.42 6.36 -30.09
N VAL A 113 -4.20 7.35 -30.49
CA VAL A 113 -4.10 8.70 -29.91
C VAL A 113 -5.08 8.76 -28.75
N GLU A 114 -4.59 9.16 -27.59
CA GLU A 114 -5.40 9.26 -26.39
C GLU A 114 -5.05 10.47 -25.53
N GLY A 115 -6.02 10.88 -24.71
CA GLY A 115 -5.83 11.93 -23.73
C GLY A 115 -7.05 12.82 -23.59
N ASP A 116 -6.84 13.96 -22.96
CA ASP A 116 -7.86 14.95 -22.68
C ASP A 116 -7.39 16.37 -23.02
N PHE A 117 -8.36 17.24 -23.25
CA PHE A 117 -8.12 18.67 -23.30
C PHE A 117 -9.27 19.43 -22.66
N GLU A 118 -8.95 20.63 -22.22
CA GLU A 118 -9.89 21.61 -21.69
C GLU A 118 -9.48 23.03 -22.13
N THR A 119 -10.46 23.93 -22.24
CA THR A 119 -10.26 25.34 -22.58
C THR A 119 -10.90 26.23 -21.53
N SER A 120 -10.31 27.39 -21.26
CA SER A 120 -10.81 28.28 -20.21
C SER A 120 -11.93 29.23 -20.63
N ALA A 121 -12.11 29.50 -21.94
CA ALA A 121 -12.98 30.61 -22.38
C ALA A 121 -14.01 30.23 -23.45
N ASP A 122 -13.63 29.51 -24.50
CA ASP A 122 -14.53 29.12 -25.59
C ASP A 122 -14.13 27.77 -26.18
N ALA A 123 -15.04 27.17 -26.91
CA ALA A 123 -14.84 25.88 -27.55
C ALA A 123 -13.79 25.93 -28.66
N VAL A 124 -12.98 24.88 -28.72
CA VAL A 124 -12.09 24.58 -29.84
C VAL A 124 -12.54 23.24 -30.45
N GLU A 125 -12.08 22.96 -31.67
CA GLU A 125 -12.26 21.66 -32.28
C GLU A 125 -10.90 20.98 -32.45
N VAL A 126 -10.75 19.76 -31.96
CA VAL A 126 -9.55 18.95 -32.17
C VAL A 126 -9.83 17.92 -33.26
N LEU A 127 -8.98 17.93 -34.28
CA LEU A 127 -9.07 17.05 -35.44
C LEU A 127 -7.82 16.17 -35.53
N ILE A 128 -7.98 14.92 -35.99
CA ILE A 128 -6.86 14.05 -36.36
C ILE A 128 -7.01 13.66 -37.82
N MET A 129 -5.96 13.88 -38.60
CA MET A 129 -5.95 13.71 -40.05
C MET A 129 -4.66 13.04 -40.52
N ASP A 130 -4.72 12.30 -41.64
CA ASP A 130 -3.52 11.93 -42.38
C ASP A 130 -3.03 13.10 -43.26
N ASP A 131 -1.88 12.91 -43.91
CA ASP A 131 -1.21 13.92 -44.73
C ASP A 131 -2.11 14.50 -45.84
N LYS A 132 -2.78 13.62 -46.59
CA LYS A 132 -3.66 14.01 -47.71
C LYS A 132 -4.90 14.76 -47.20
N THR A 133 -5.52 14.25 -46.14
CA THR A 133 -6.72 14.84 -45.55
C THR A 133 -6.41 16.20 -44.95
N PHE A 134 -5.28 16.34 -44.25
CA PHE A 134 -4.84 17.61 -43.69
C PHE A 134 -4.57 18.65 -44.78
N ALA A 135 -3.86 18.29 -45.85
CA ALA A 135 -3.61 19.19 -46.97
C ALA A 135 -4.93 19.64 -47.64
N ASN A 136 -5.87 18.72 -47.88
CA ASN A 136 -7.18 19.08 -48.41
C ASN A 136 -7.95 20.03 -47.48
N TRP A 137 -8.00 19.71 -46.18
CA TRP A 137 -8.69 20.51 -45.17
C TRP A 137 -8.10 21.93 -45.07
N GLN A 138 -6.78 22.06 -45.07
CA GLN A 138 -6.11 23.36 -45.05
C GLN A 138 -6.49 24.23 -46.24
N ASN A 139 -6.64 23.60 -47.42
CA ASN A 139 -6.98 24.26 -48.69
C ASN A 139 -8.51 24.39 -48.91
N HIS A 140 -9.33 24.15 -47.88
CA HIS A 140 -10.81 24.22 -47.98
C HIS A 140 -11.41 23.25 -49.01
N LEU A 141 -10.69 22.18 -49.34
CA LEU A 141 -11.18 21.09 -50.17
C LEU A 141 -11.92 20.04 -49.32
N PRO A 142 -12.77 19.21 -49.94
CA PRO A 142 -13.42 18.11 -49.23
C PRO A 142 -12.41 17.22 -48.50
N ALA A 143 -12.58 17.10 -47.18
CA ALA A 143 -11.73 16.35 -46.29
C ALA A 143 -12.56 15.76 -45.15
N THR A 144 -12.41 14.46 -44.92
CA THR A 144 -13.05 13.77 -43.79
C THR A 144 -11.97 13.39 -42.79
N PRO A 145 -11.88 14.08 -41.64
CA PRO A 145 -10.89 13.75 -40.63
C PRO A 145 -11.15 12.36 -40.06
N LEU A 146 -10.08 11.70 -39.61
CA LEU A 146 -10.17 10.40 -38.93
C LEU A 146 -10.86 10.52 -37.58
N TYR A 147 -10.76 11.69 -36.96
CA TYR A 147 -11.43 12.05 -35.73
C TYR A 147 -11.74 13.55 -35.73
N SER A 148 -12.91 13.91 -35.21
CA SER A 148 -13.25 15.27 -34.79
C SER A 148 -13.88 15.19 -33.40
N SER A 149 -13.44 16.06 -32.49
CA SER A 149 -14.11 16.25 -31.20
C SER A 149 -15.42 17.03 -31.31
N GLY A 150 -15.70 17.62 -32.49
CA GLY A 150 -16.60 18.76 -32.61
C GLY A 150 -16.06 19.98 -31.84
N ARG A 151 -16.82 21.07 -31.85
CA ARG A 151 -16.50 22.23 -31.02
C ARG A 151 -16.88 21.94 -29.57
N SER A 152 -15.89 21.80 -28.70
CA SER A 152 -16.08 21.58 -27.27
C SER A 152 -15.08 22.38 -26.44
N ASN A 153 -15.46 22.69 -25.19
CA ASN A 153 -14.55 23.26 -24.19
C ASN A 153 -13.81 22.18 -23.38
N HIS A 154 -14.22 20.92 -23.47
CA HIS A 154 -13.53 19.76 -22.90
C HIS A 154 -13.85 18.50 -23.71
N ALA A 155 -12.88 17.61 -23.89
CA ALA A 155 -13.16 16.26 -24.41
C ALA A 155 -12.04 15.28 -24.08
N SER A 156 -12.41 14.00 -24.02
CA SER A 156 -11.47 12.88 -24.04
C SER A 156 -11.38 12.29 -25.45
N ILE A 157 -10.16 12.02 -25.90
CA ILE A 157 -9.87 11.43 -27.19
C ILE A 157 -9.41 9.99 -26.97
N SER A 158 -9.94 9.08 -27.78
CA SER A 158 -9.45 7.70 -27.90
C SER A 158 -9.68 7.24 -29.33
N LEU A 159 -8.64 7.33 -30.15
CA LEU A 159 -8.68 6.96 -31.57
C LEU A 159 -7.65 5.88 -31.86
N GLN A 160 -8.10 4.72 -32.30
CA GLN A 160 -7.23 3.67 -32.81
C GLN A 160 -6.71 4.05 -34.20
N LEU A 161 -5.39 4.04 -34.37
CA LEU A 161 -4.71 4.26 -35.65
C LEU A 161 -4.31 2.94 -36.28
N ALA A 162 -4.20 2.97 -37.62
CA ALA A 162 -3.65 1.85 -38.37
C ALA A 162 -2.15 1.67 -38.03
N PRO A 163 -1.66 0.44 -37.79
CA PRO A 163 -0.26 0.16 -37.51
C PRO A 163 0.57 0.27 -38.80
N SER A 164 0.79 1.50 -39.25
CA SER A 164 1.50 1.81 -40.47
C SER A 164 2.49 2.95 -40.23
N ALA A 165 3.62 2.93 -40.94
CA ALA A 165 4.59 4.02 -40.93
C ALA A 165 4.00 5.24 -41.65
N LYS A 166 3.09 5.94 -40.99
CA LYS A 166 2.35 7.09 -41.54
C LYS A 166 2.48 8.29 -40.60
N ARG A 167 2.55 9.46 -41.23
CA ARG A 167 2.46 10.76 -40.56
C ARG A 167 0.99 11.16 -40.44
N TYR A 168 0.66 11.69 -39.28
CA TYR A 168 -0.65 12.24 -38.94
C TYR A 168 -0.47 13.65 -38.38
N TYR A 169 -1.58 14.39 -38.34
CA TYR A 169 -1.65 15.73 -37.78
C TYR A 169 -2.75 15.78 -36.74
N LEU A 170 -2.38 16.21 -35.53
CA LEU A 170 -3.32 16.66 -34.52
C LEU A 170 -3.50 18.16 -34.68
N VAL A 171 -4.71 18.60 -35.01
CA VAL A 171 -5.01 20.00 -35.31
C VAL A 171 -5.93 20.55 -34.24
N VAL A 172 -5.55 21.68 -33.65
CA VAL A 172 -6.41 22.48 -32.78
C VAL A 172 -6.99 23.61 -33.62
N ASN A 173 -8.26 23.50 -33.98
CA ASN A 173 -8.97 24.40 -34.86
C ASN A 173 -9.76 25.45 -34.05
N ASN A 174 -9.43 26.72 -34.29
CA ASN A 174 -10.12 27.88 -33.73
C ASN A 174 -10.62 28.85 -34.82
N ARG A 175 -10.76 28.37 -36.07
CA ARG A 175 -11.11 29.21 -37.23
C ARG A 175 -12.49 29.89 -37.11
N THR A 176 -13.42 29.31 -36.37
CA THR A 176 -14.78 29.85 -36.19
C THR A 176 -14.89 30.83 -35.02
N SER A 177 -13.91 30.87 -34.11
CA SER A 177 -13.94 31.75 -32.93
C SER A 177 -13.36 33.14 -33.26
N ALA A 178 -13.96 34.17 -32.68
CA ALA A 178 -13.50 35.56 -32.82
C ALA A 178 -12.33 35.93 -31.87
N ARG A 179 -12.03 35.08 -30.89
CA ARG A 179 -11.00 35.32 -29.86
C ARG A 179 -9.93 34.22 -29.85
N PRO A 180 -8.67 34.55 -29.49
CA PRO A 180 -7.67 33.53 -29.18
C PRO A 180 -8.14 32.62 -28.05
N GLN A 181 -7.70 31.37 -28.07
CA GLN A 181 -7.97 30.39 -27.02
C GLN A 181 -6.67 29.86 -26.42
N ILE A 182 -6.74 29.51 -25.13
CA ILE A 182 -5.70 28.76 -24.44
C ILE A 182 -6.33 27.43 -24.05
N MET A 183 -5.79 26.36 -24.62
CA MET A 183 -6.19 24.99 -24.34
C MET A 183 -5.14 24.35 -23.45
N GLN A 184 -5.54 23.77 -22.33
CA GLN A 184 -4.72 22.86 -21.55
C GLN A 184 -4.96 21.44 -22.08
N ALA A 185 -3.91 20.75 -22.50
CA ALA A 185 -4.04 19.42 -23.11
C ALA A 185 -3.00 18.42 -22.61
N ARG A 186 -3.38 17.14 -22.70
CA ARG A 186 -2.52 15.98 -22.45
C ARG A 186 -2.76 14.92 -23.51
N LEU A 187 -2.36 15.20 -24.74
CA LEU A 187 -2.61 14.33 -25.90
C LEU A 187 -1.34 13.55 -26.26
N ASN A 188 -1.46 12.23 -26.28
CA ASN A 188 -0.35 11.29 -26.47
C ASN A 188 -0.64 10.26 -27.56
N LEU A 189 0.41 9.79 -28.22
CA LEU A 189 0.40 8.57 -29.02
C LEU A 189 0.82 7.42 -28.13
N ALA A 190 -0.08 6.46 -27.90
CA ALA A 190 0.21 5.23 -27.20
C ALA A 190 0.38 4.06 -28.17
N TYR A 191 1.43 3.25 -28.04
CA TYR A 191 1.68 2.10 -28.92
C TYR A 191 2.56 1.05 -28.24
N ARG A 192 2.62 -0.15 -28.83
CA ARG A 192 3.57 -1.21 -28.44
C ARG A 192 4.57 -1.47 -29.55
N ILE A 193 5.84 -1.67 -29.17
CA ILE A 193 6.86 -2.18 -30.08
C ILE A 193 6.74 -3.71 -30.13
N ARG A 194 7.13 -4.28 -31.27
CA ARG A 194 7.09 -5.72 -31.53
C ARG A 194 8.20 -6.46 -30.82
#